data_AF-A0A913YVH1-F1
#
_entry.id   AF-A0A913YVH1-F1
#
_cell.length_a   1.000
_cell.length_b   1.000
_cell.length_c   1.000
_cell.angle_alpha   90.00
_cell.angle_beta   90.00
_cell.angle_gamma   90.00
#
_symmetry.space_group_name_H-M   'P 1'
#
loop_
_entity.id
_entity.type
_entity.pdbx_description
1 polymer ?
#
loop_
_entity_poly.entity_id
_entity_poly.type
_entity_poly.pdbx_seq_one_letter_code
_entity_poly.pdbx_strand_id
1 'polypeptide(L)'
;MKTSVVMFCALILCMLSLAAAKALENPPPNHPPRFKRVAGGLKNLPPNHPPRFKRVAGGTPAADNKYNFVVKITRNSEKYPFCHGTIISSRWILTSGLCFNGKTPKDVLVSAGMKYKITENKSP
;
A
#
# COMPACT_ATOMS: atom_id res chain seq x y z
N MET A 1 32.00 -44.35 -16.33
CA MET A 1 31.26 -44.33 -15.04
C MET A 1 31.22 -42.95 -14.37
N LYS A 2 32.33 -42.19 -14.29
CA LYS A 2 32.34 -40.88 -13.61
C LYS A 2 31.51 -39.78 -14.31
N THR A 3 31.41 -39.80 -15.63
CA THR A 3 30.65 -38.82 -16.43
C THR A 3 29.13 -38.99 -16.32
N SER A 4 28.63 -40.22 -16.21
CA SER A 4 27.20 -40.49 -16.02
C SER A 4 26.69 -39.94 -14.69
N VAL A 5 27.44 -40.11 -13.60
CA VAL A 5 27.04 -39.63 -12.27
C VAL A 5 26.96 -38.09 -12.23
N VAL A 6 27.88 -37.40 -12.90
CA VAL A 6 27.88 -35.92 -12.99
C VAL A 6 26.67 -35.41 -13.79
N MET A 7 26.30 -36.08 -14.88
CA MET A 7 25.09 -35.75 -15.65
C MET A 7 23.80 -35.97 -14.84
N PHE A 8 23.70 -37.08 -14.10
CA PHE A 8 22.55 -37.33 -13.23
C PHE A 8 22.43 -36.27 -12.12
N CYS A 9 23.54 -35.88 -11.47
CA CYS A 9 23.52 -34.79 -10.48
C CYS A 9 23.11 -33.44 -11.09
N ALA A 10 23.60 -33.10 -12.28
CA ALA A 10 23.24 -31.85 -12.94
C ALA A 10 21.74 -31.79 -13.29
N LEU A 11 21.17 -32.90 -13.76
CA LEU A 11 19.74 -33.01 -14.04
C LEU A 11 18.89 -32.91 -12.76
N ILE A 12 19.30 -33.58 -11.68
CA ILE A 12 18.61 -33.53 -10.39
C ILE A 12 18.64 -32.10 -9.81
N LEU A 13 19.79 -31.43 -9.85
CA LEU A 13 19.94 -30.05 -9.38
C LEU A 13 19.12 -29.06 -10.22
N CYS A 14 19.05 -29.27 -11.53
CA CYS A 14 18.23 -28.47 -12.45
C CYS A 14 16.72 -28.66 -12.19
N MET A 15 16.29 -29.88 -11.89
CA MET A 15 14.89 -30.16 -11.57
C MET A 15 14.49 -29.61 -10.19
N LEU A 16 15.40 -29.65 -9.21
CA LEU A 16 15.20 -29.03 -7.89
C LEU A 16 15.10 -27.49 -7.99
N SER A 17 15.92 -26.86 -8.84
CA SER A 17 15.86 -25.40 -9.03
C SER A 17 14.60 -24.96 -9.81
N LEU A 18 14.17 -25.73 -10.82
CA LEU A 18 12.91 -25.45 -11.53
C LEU A 18 11.67 -25.66 -10.65
N ALA A 19 11.68 -26.63 -9.73
CA ALA A 19 10.59 -26.84 -8.78
C ALA A 19 10.48 -25.68 -7.77
N ALA A 20 11.61 -25.15 -7.31
CA ALA A 20 11.64 -24.00 -6.39
C ALA A 20 11.12 -22.70 -7.06
N ALA A 21 11.43 -22.48 -8.34
CA ALA A 21 10.98 -21.30 -9.07
C ALA A 21 9.45 -21.25 -9.25
N LYS A 22 8.78 -22.39 -9.45
CA LYS A 22 7.31 -22.46 -9.62
C LYS A 22 6.52 -22.21 -8.33
N ALA A 23 7.14 -22.30 -7.16
CA ALA A 23 6.47 -22.10 -5.88
C ALA A 23 6.20 -20.62 -5.53
N LEU A 24 6.86 -19.67 -6.20
CA LEU A 24 6.77 -18.23 -5.89
C LEU A 24 5.90 -17.42 -6.88
N GLU A 25 5.44 -18.02 -7.98
CA GLU A 25 4.65 -17.34 -9.02
C GLU A 25 3.15 -17.34 -8.73
N ASN A 26 2.65 -18.00 -7.68
CA ASN A 26 1.21 -18.03 -7.43
C ASN A 26 0.74 -16.62 -6.98
N PRO A 27 0.03 -15.85 -7.83
CA PRO A 27 -0.50 -14.56 -7.42
C PRO A 27 -1.48 -14.79 -6.26
N PRO A 28 -1.56 -13.87 -5.28
CA PRO A 28 -2.49 -14.02 -4.17
C PRO A 28 -3.91 -14.15 -4.73
N PRO A 29 -4.68 -15.16 -4.29
CA PRO A 29 -6.04 -15.32 -4.75
C PRO A 29 -6.86 -14.15 -4.23
N ASN A 30 -7.50 -13.45 -5.16
CA ASN A 30 -8.70 -12.66 -4.95
C ASN A 30 -8.48 -11.37 -4.13
N HIS A 31 -8.36 -10.24 -4.84
CA HIS A 31 -8.61 -8.93 -4.24
C HIS A 31 -10.02 -8.95 -3.62
N PRO A 32 -10.23 -8.47 -2.37
CA PRO A 32 -11.56 -8.39 -1.79
C PRO A 32 -12.46 -7.56 -2.70
N PRO A 33 -13.76 -7.87 -2.84
CA PRO A 33 -14.64 -7.04 -3.65
C PRO A 33 -14.50 -5.58 -3.19
N ARG A 34 -14.28 -4.64 -4.13
CA ARG A 34 -14.35 -3.21 -3.84
C ARG A 34 -15.56 -3.00 -2.94
N PHE A 35 -15.38 -2.34 -1.80
CA PHE A 35 -16.48 -1.96 -0.93
C PHE A 35 -17.54 -1.31 -1.80
N LYS A 36 -18.63 -2.05 -2.06
CA LYS A 36 -19.67 -1.62 -2.97
C LYS A 36 -20.34 -0.49 -2.20
N ARG A 37 -20.11 0.75 -2.65
CA ARG A 37 -20.82 1.92 -2.10
C ARG A 37 -22.30 1.59 -2.21
N VAL A 38 -22.94 1.29 -1.07
CA VAL A 38 -24.39 1.13 -1.03
C VAL A 38 -24.95 2.52 -1.30
N ALA A 39 -25.23 2.81 -2.57
CA ALA A 39 -25.89 4.04 -3.01
C ALA A 39 -27.37 4.09 -2.56
N GLY A 40 -27.81 3.12 -1.77
CA GLY A 40 -29.10 3.08 -1.10
C GLY A 40 -28.98 3.51 0.37
N GLY A 41 -28.65 4.78 0.60
CA GLY A 41 -29.05 5.40 1.85
C GLY A 41 -30.58 5.45 1.89
N LEU A 42 -31.19 4.63 2.76
CA LEU A 42 -32.40 4.94 3.52
C LEU A 42 -33.56 5.58 2.72
N LYS A 43 -34.01 4.97 1.62
CA LYS A 43 -35.23 5.46 0.93
C LYS A 43 -36.53 5.08 1.64
N ASN A 44 -36.48 4.19 2.64
CA ASN A 44 -37.65 3.61 3.32
C ASN A 44 -37.62 3.78 4.86
N LEU A 45 -36.99 4.85 5.39
CA LEU A 45 -37.11 5.11 6.82
C LEU A 45 -38.48 5.76 7.14
N PRO A 46 -39.18 5.33 8.21
CA PRO A 46 -40.34 6.04 8.70
C PRO A 46 -39.95 7.48 9.08
N PRO A 47 -40.87 8.45 8.92
CA PRO A 47 -40.55 9.90 8.94
C PRO A 47 -40.01 10.46 10.27
N ASN A 48 -39.88 9.64 11.33
CA ASN A 48 -39.46 10.06 12.67
C ASN A 48 -38.26 9.27 13.22
N HIS A 49 -37.42 8.69 12.36
CA HIS A 49 -36.21 8.03 12.83
C HIS A 49 -35.00 8.97 12.81
N PRO A 50 -34.37 9.28 13.97
CA PRO A 50 -33.10 10.00 13.95
C PRO A 50 -32.10 9.17 13.14
N PRO A 51 -31.30 9.78 12.25
CA PRO A 51 -30.36 9.03 11.43
C PRO A 51 -29.41 8.24 12.35
N ARG A 52 -29.55 6.90 12.41
CA ARG A 52 -28.67 6.03 13.22
C ARG A 52 -27.20 6.03 12.74
N PHE A 53 -26.94 6.69 11.62
CA PHE A 53 -25.62 6.83 11.05
C PHE A 53 -25.26 8.31 11.03
N LYS A 54 -24.22 8.68 11.79
CA LYS A 54 -23.58 9.98 11.60
C LYS A 54 -23.14 10.08 10.14
N ARG A 55 -23.55 11.14 9.45
CA ARG A 55 -23.14 11.40 8.06
C ARG A 55 -21.61 11.40 8.00
N VAL A 56 -21.04 10.77 6.98
CA VAL A 56 -19.59 10.89 6.72
C VAL A 56 -19.28 12.37 6.45
N ALA A 57 -18.54 12.99 7.36
CA ALA A 57 -18.07 14.37 7.21
C ALA A 57 -16.83 14.39 6.31
N GLY A 58 -16.71 15.39 5.43
CA GLY A 58 -15.58 15.54 4.50
C GLY A 58 -14.22 15.87 5.14
N GLY A 59 -14.17 15.90 6.47
CA GLY A 59 -12.98 16.27 7.24
C GLY A 59 -12.73 17.78 7.27
N THR A 60 -11.73 18.16 8.05
CA THR A 60 -11.15 19.50 8.08
C THR A 60 -9.63 19.37 8.06
N PRO A 61 -8.89 20.43 7.67
CA PRO A 61 -7.44 20.44 7.81
C PRO A 61 -7.05 20.10 9.25
N ALA A 62 -6.16 19.13 9.42
CA ALA A 62 -5.61 18.79 10.73
C ALA A 62 -4.73 19.94 11.23
N ALA A 63 -4.79 20.18 12.54
CA ALA A 63 -3.85 21.06 13.21
C ALA A 63 -2.41 20.59 12.97
N ASP A 64 -1.49 21.56 12.99
CA ASP A 64 -0.05 21.30 12.94
C ASP A 64 0.33 20.19 13.94
N ASN A 65 1.12 19.24 13.47
CA ASN A 65 1.65 18.14 14.26
C ASN A 65 0.62 17.22 14.94
N LYS A 66 -0.66 17.25 14.54
CA LYS A 66 -1.69 16.37 15.12
C LYS A 66 -1.46 14.89 14.80
N TYR A 67 -0.85 14.60 13.65
CA TYR A 67 -0.63 13.25 13.13
C TYR A 67 0.84 13.02 12.74
N ASN A 68 1.75 13.22 13.70
CA ASN A 68 3.20 13.16 13.48
C ASN A 68 3.74 11.80 13.03
N PHE A 69 2.96 10.74 13.23
CA PHE A 69 3.30 9.40 12.76
C PHE A 69 3.13 9.22 11.25
N VAL A 70 2.47 10.15 10.55
CA VAL A 70 2.26 10.05 9.10
C VAL A 70 3.52 10.48 8.36
N VAL A 71 3.95 9.66 7.40
CA VAL A 71 5.10 9.96 6.53
C VAL A 71 4.70 10.09 5.07
N LYS A 72 5.48 10.90 4.35
CA LYS A 72 5.41 11.07 2.90
C LYS A 72 6.42 10.16 2.23
N ILE A 73 5.99 9.44 1.20
CA ILE A 73 6.86 8.59 0.39
C ILE A 73 6.84 9.13 -1.05
N THR A 74 7.99 9.60 -1.53
CA THR A 74 8.18 10.17 -2.88
C THR A 74 9.26 9.41 -3.63
N ARG A 75 9.28 9.49 -4.96
CA ARG A 75 10.49 9.12 -5.70
C ARG A 75 11.54 10.23 -5.57
N ASN A 76 12.82 9.90 -5.71
CA ASN A 76 13.92 10.85 -5.49
C ASN A 76 13.78 12.20 -6.22
N SER A 77 13.18 12.19 -7.41
CA SER A 77 13.01 13.40 -8.24
C SER A 77 11.59 13.95 -8.24
N GLU A 78 10.66 13.35 -7.50
CA GLU A 78 9.24 13.72 -7.51
C GLU A 78 8.88 14.59 -6.31
N LYS A 79 8.16 15.69 -6.58
CA LYS A 79 7.68 16.62 -5.55
C LYS A 79 6.48 16.07 -4.78
N TYR A 80 5.65 15.28 -5.45
CA TYR A 80 4.38 14.78 -4.92
C TYR A 80 4.51 13.35 -4.39
N PRO A 81 3.88 13.02 -3.24
CA PRO A 81 3.84 11.64 -2.76
C PRO A 81 3.05 10.74 -3.69
N PHE A 82 3.60 9.57 -3.96
CA PHE A 82 2.83 8.47 -4.56
C PHE A 82 2.25 7.54 -3.49
N CYS A 83 2.82 7.54 -2.29
CA CYS A 83 2.37 6.73 -1.16
C CYS A 83 2.58 7.45 0.18
N HIS A 84 2.02 6.86 1.23
CA HIS A 84 2.14 7.30 2.61
C HIS A 84 2.51 6.10 3.51
N GLY A 85 2.91 6.38 4.74
CA GLY A 85 3.20 5.34 5.73
C GLY A 85 3.00 5.84 7.17
N THR A 86 3.19 4.92 8.11
CA THR A 86 3.03 5.17 9.55
C THR A 86 4.31 4.80 10.29
N ILE A 87 4.85 5.71 11.10
CA ILE A 87 5.96 5.44 12.01
C ILE A 87 5.47 4.49 13.10
N ILE A 88 6.07 3.31 13.20
CA ILE A 88 5.78 2.32 14.25
C ILE A 88 6.91 2.22 15.27
N SER A 89 8.10 2.75 14.94
CA SER A 89 9.21 2.93 15.88
C SER A 89 10.22 3.94 15.31
N SER A 90 11.31 4.20 16.03
CA SER A 90 12.36 5.14 15.62
C SER A 90 13.03 4.83 14.27
N ARG A 91 12.95 3.58 13.79
CA ARG A 91 13.59 3.14 12.53
C ARG A 91 12.65 2.37 11.59
N TRP A 92 11.40 2.16 11.99
CA TRP A 92 10.47 1.33 11.23
C TRP A 92 9.23 2.11 10.83
N ILE A 93 8.88 1.99 9.55
CA ILE A 93 7.69 2.58 8.94
C ILE A 93 6.88 1.45 8.31
N LEU A 94 5.59 1.42 8.63
CA LEU A 94 4.62 0.50 8.04
C LEU A 94 3.93 1.16 6.85
N THR A 95 3.81 0.42 5.74
CA THR A 95 3.06 0.85 4.55
C THR A 95 2.60 -0.36 3.73
N SER A 96 1.89 -0.13 2.63
CA SER A 96 1.47 -1.17 1.70
C SER A 96 2.64 -1.63 0.83
N GLY A 97 2.83 -2.95 0.69
CA GLY A 97 3.85 -3.52 -0.19
C GLY A 97 3.72 -3.08 -1.65
N LEU A 98 2.49 -2.80 -2.12
CA LEU A 98 2.23 -2.31 -3.48
C LEU A 98 2.95 -0.99 -3.79
N CYS A 99 3.20 -0.15 -2.78
CA CYS A 99 3.96 1.09 -2.94
C CYS A 99 5.35 0.83 -3.54
N PHE A 100 5.96 -0.31 -3.21
CA PHE A 100 7.31 -0.68 -3.62
C PHE A 100 7.36 -1.65 -4.79
N ASN A 101 6.23 -1.95 -5.44
CA ASN A 101 6.27 -2.74 -6.66
C ASN A 101 7.11 -2.03 -7.73
N GLY A 102 8.13 -2.73 -8.25
CA GLY A 102 9.11 -2.21 -9.21
C GLY A 102 9.96 -1.04 -8.70
N LYS A 103 10.13 -0.88 -7.38
CA LYS A 103 10.97 0.18 -6.79
C LYS A 103 11.93 -0.42 -5.77
N THR A 104 13.15 0.08 -5.76
CA THR A 104 14.15 -0.25 -4.75
C THR A 104 14.20 0.85 -3.69
N PRO A 105 14.82 0.60 -2.52
CA PRO A 105 15.04 1.65 -1.52
C PRO A 105 15.82 2.87 -2.05
N LYS A 106 16.62 2.71 -3.11
CA LYS A 106 17.37 3.81 -3.72
C LYS A 106 16.49 4.75 -4.52
N ASP A 107 15.31 4.31 -4.97
CA ASP A 107 14.43 5.11 -5.82
C ASP A 107 13.49 6.02 -5.01
N VAL A 108 13.47 5.86 -3.68
CA VAL A 108 12.43 6.37 -2.80
C VAL A 108 13.03 7.23 -1.69
N LEU A 109 12.40 8.37 -1.45
CA LEU A 109 12.65 9.26 -0.32
C LEU A 109 11.48 9.18 0.66
N VAL A 110 11.80 9.08 1.95
CA VAL A 110 10.82 9.10 3.03
C VAL A 110 11.02 10.35 3.87
N SER A 111 9.96 11.13 4.08
CA SER A 111 9.99 12.35 4.88
C SER A 111 8.95 12.31 5.99
N ALA A 112 9.37 12.60 7.22
CA ALA A 112 8.53 12.70 8.40
C ALA A 112 8.47 14.16 8.91
N GLY A 113 7.51 14.46 9.79
CA GLY A 113 7.41 15.80 10.43
C GLY A 113 7.08 16.94 9.47
N MET A 114 6.54 16.62 8.29
CA MET A 114 6.19 17.63 7.32
C MET A 114 4.94 18.40 7.75
N LYS A 115 5.01 19.73 7.62
CA LYS A 115 3.83 20.59 7.67
C LYS A 115 3.21 20.63 6.28
N TYR A 116 2.05 19.99 6.10
CA TYR A 116 1.31 20.17 4.85
C TYR A 116 0.57 21.50 4.92
N LYS A 117 1.01 22.47 4.12
CA LYS A 117 0.24 23.69 3.90
C LYS A 117 -0.72 23.36 2.77
N ILE A 118 -2.03 23.27 3.05
CA ILE A 118 -3.03 23.32 1.98
C ILE A 118 -2.95 24.73 1.41
N THR A 119 -2.13 24.93 0.39
CA THR A 119 -2.22 26.15 -0.41
C THR A 119 -3.54 26.07 -1.14
N GLU A 120 -4.47 26.96 -0.81
CA GLU A 120 -5.68 27.23 -1.59
C GLU A 120 -5.30 27.82 -2.96
N ASN A 121 -4.59 27.05 -3.77
CA ASN A 121 -4.42 27.33 -5.18
C ASN A 121 -5.37 26.38 -5.89
N LYS A 122 -6.55 26.95 -6.17
CA LYS A 122 -7.58 26.45 -7.09
C LYS A 122 -6.94 25.58 -8.18
N SER A 123 -7.27 24.30 -8.18
CA SER A 123 -7.04 23.46 -9.36
C SER A 123 -7.74 24.13 -10.55
N PRO A 124 -7.13 24.22 -11.74
CA PRO A 124 -7.86 24.62 -12.94
C PRO A 124 -9.06 23.70 -13.19
#